data_AF-A0A2V6YFK9-F1
#
_entry.id   AF-A0A2V6YFK9-F1
#
_cell.length_a   1.000
_cell.length_b   1.000
_cell.length_c   1.000
_cell.angle_alpha   90.00
_cell.angle_beta   90.00
_cell.angle_gamma   90.00
#
_symmetry.space_group_name_H-M   'P 1'
#
loop_
_entity.id
_entity.type
_entity.pdbx_description
1 polymer ?
#
loop_
_entity_poly.entity_id
_entity_poly.type
_entity_poly.pdbx_seq_one_letter_code
_entity_poly.pdbx_strand_id
1 'polypeptide(L)'
;ADLGVRRGGGLVSFIWFRTTLTIPANVASFDTAGAKAVFCVNVDDYAEVWINGAMPRTPGRPSPGAIQGFNMPNRVVLADGAVSPGDRFEIAVFAINGPIS
;
A
#
# COMPACT_ATOMS: atom_id res chain seq x y z
N ALA A 1 -2.87 20.44 -3.87
CA ALA A 1 -3.75 20.06 -4.98
C ALA A 1 -4.35 18.69 -4.68
N ASP A 2 -5.66 18.57 -4.85
CA ASP A 2 -6.41 17.32 -4.70
C ASP A 2 -5.79 16.19 -5.56
N LEU A 3 -5.87 14.94 -5.09
CA LEU A 3 -5.38 13.78 -5.82
C LEU A 3 -6.24 13.52 -7.07
N GLY A 4 -7.56 13.76 -6.99
CA GLY A 4 -8.51 13.43 -8.06
C GLY A 4 -8.34 14.21 -9.36
N VAL A 5 -7.70 15.37 -9.32
CA VAL A 5 -7.47 16.24 -10.49
C VAL A 5 -6.16 15.93 -11.23
N ARG A 6 -5.32 15.05 -10.69
CA ARG A 6 -4.05 14.70 -11.32
C ARG A 6 -4.31 13.80 -12.54
N ARG A 7 -3.61 14.06 -13.63
CA ARG A 7 -3.71 13.34 -14.90
C ARG A 7 -2.32 13.01 -15.42
N GLY A 8 -2.15 11.81 -15.98
CA GLY A 8 -0.96 11.43 -16.74
C GLY A 8 -1.07 11.85 -18.21
N GLY A 9 0.02 11.69 -18.95
CA GLY A 9 0.07 11.98 -20.40
C GLY A 9 -0.62 10.94 -21.30
N GLY A 10 -1.19 9.88 -20.72
CA GLY A 10 -1.73 8.72 -21.44
C GLY A 10 -0.68 7.63 -21.71
N LEU A 11 -1.10 6.55 -22.40
CA LEU A 11 -0.29 5.37 -22.72
C LEU A 11 0.18 4.59 -21.49
N VAL A 12 1.41 4.85 -21.04
CA VAL A 12 2.02 4.20 -19.87
C VAL A 12 2.37 5.29 -18.87
N SER A 13 1.86 5.16 -17.66
CA SER A 13 2.13 6.09 -16.56
C SER A 13 2.72 5.36 -15.36
N PHE A 14 3.74 5.96 -14.77
CA PHE A 14 4.36 5.50 -13.54
C PHE A 14 4.20 6.60 -12.49
N ILE A 15 3.71 6.24 -11.31
CA ILE A 15 3.52 7.20 -10.22
C ILE A 15 3.88 6.58 -8.88
N TRP A 16 4.50 7.39 -8.04
CA TRP A 16 4.73 7.05 -6.64
C TRP A 16 3.75 7.82 -5.76
N PHE A 17 3.00 7.07 -4.96
CA PHE A 17 2.28 7.61 -3.81
C PHE A 17 3.06 7.26 -2.55
N ARG A 18 3.26 8.24 -1.68
CA ARG A 18 3.99 8.05 -0.41
C ARG A 18 3.22 8.73 0.70
N THR A 19 3.16 8.07 1.84
CA THR A 19 2.60 8.63 3.06
C THR A 19 3.29 8.02 4.27
N THR A 20 3.31 8.76 5.37
CA THR A 20 3.62 8.20 6.67
C THR A 20 2.31 7.98 7.44
N LEU A 21 2.13 6.78 7.97
CA LEU A 21 1.07 6.45 8.92
C LEU A 21 1.66 6.38 10.33
N THR A 22 1.02 7.05 11.30
CA THR A 22 1.24 6.80 12.73
C THR A 22 -0.02 6.14 13.28
N ILE A 23 0.14 5.00 13.98
CA ILE A 23 -0.98 4.28 14.58
C ILE A 23 -1.53 5.13 15.75
N PRO A 24 -2.78 5.60 15.69
CA PRO A 24 -3.38 6.35 16.79
C PRO A 24 -3.75 5.38 17.92
N ALA A 25 -3.94 5.86 19.15
CA ALA A 25 -4.40 5.00 20.24
C ALA A 25 -5.82 4.42 20.03
N ASN A 26 -6.66 5.13 19.26
CA ASN A 26 -8.02 4.73 19.00
C ASN A 26 -8.45 5.14 17.58
N VAL A 27 -9.28 4.32 16.94
CA VAL A 27 -9.98 4.65 15.70
C VAL A 27 -11.45 4.29 15.86
N ALA A 28 -12.36 5.27 15.74
CA ALA A 28 -13.81 5.03 15.79
C ALA A 28 -14.26 4.15 16.99
N SER A 29 -13.75 4.46 18.19
CA SER A 29 -14.02 3.73 19.44
C SER A 29 -13.38 2.34 19.54
N PHE A 30 -12.47 1.98 18.63
CA PHE A 30 -11.65 0.77 18.71
C PHE A 30 -10.25 1.09 19.22
N ASP A 31 -9.81 0.45 20.31
CA ASP A 31 -8.42 0.50 20.80
C ASP A 31 -7.52 -0.29 19.85
N THR A 32 -6.48 0.37 19.33
CA THR A 32 -5.59 -0.24 18.35
C THR A 32 -4.49 -1.09 18.98
N ALA A 33 -4.26 -0.98 20.30
CA ALA A 33 -3.22 -1.74 20.97
C ALA A 33 -3.45 -3.24 20.82
N GLY A 34 -2.43 -3.97 20.34
CA GLY A 34 -2.55 -5.42 20.12
C GLY A 34 -3.24 -5.80 18.80
N ALA A 35 -3.69 -4.83 18.00
CA ALA A 35 -4.35 -5.09 16.72
C ALA A 35 -3.35 -5.41 15.59
N LYS A 36 -3.89 -5.92 14.48
CA LYS A 36 -3.18 -6.03 13.20
C LYS A 36 -3.59 -4.89 12.28
N ALA A 37 -2.62 -4.08 11.85
CA ALA A 37 -2.87 -3.06 10.83
C ALA A 37 -2.63 -3.64 9.43
N VAL A 38 -3.60 -3.42 8.54
CA VAL A 38 -3.56 -3.86 7.15
C VAL A 38 -3.81 -2.66 6.25
N PHE A 39 -2.89 -2.40 5.33
CA PHE A 39 -3.06 -1.40 4.29
C PHE A 39 -3.80 -2.02 3.11
N CYS A 40 -4.96 -1.45 2.78
CA CYS A 40 -5.78 -1.87 1.65
C CYS A 40 -5.66 -0.84 0.52
N VAL A 41 -5.39 -1.29 -0.69
CA VAL A 41 -5.28 -0.42 -1.87
C VAL A 41 -5.76 -1.15 -3.13
N ASN A 42 -6.32 -0.38 -4.05
CA ASN A 42 -6.70 -0.84 -5.39
C ASN A 42 -5.97 0.05 -6.39
N VAL A 43 -5.21 -0.58 -7.29
CA VAL A 43 -4.50 0.09 -8.38
C VAL A 43 -4.77 -0.69 -9.65
N ASP A 44 -4.93 0.04 -10.75
CA ASP A 44 -5.16 -0.57 -12.04
C ASP A 44 -3.87 -0.73 -12.86
N ASP A 45 -3.86 -1.89 -13.52
CA ASP A 45 -2.83 -2.73 -14.13
C ASP A 45 -1.81 -3.35 -13.17
N TYR A 46 -0.90 -2.55 -12.61
CA TYR A 46 0.15 -3.07 -11.74
C TYR A 46 0.50 -2.12 -10.60
N ALA A 47 0.83 -2.70 -9.44
CA ALA A 47 1.48 -1.94 -8.39
C ALA A 47 2.40 -2.76 -7.50
N GLU A 48 3.28 -2.06 -6.80
CA GLU A 48 4.05 -2.58 -5.68
C GLU A 48 3.77 -1.75 -4.43
N VAL A 49 3.50 -2.42 -3.32
CA VAL A 49 3.35 -1.83 -1.99
C VAL A 49 4.59 -2.12 -1.17
N TRP A 50 5.20 -1.05 -0.68
CA TRP A 50 6.41 -1.06 0.11
C TRP A 50 6.12 -0.51 1.50
N ILE A 51 6.54 -1.23 2.54
CA ILE A 51 6.42 -0.84 3.94
C ILE A 51 7.83 -0.63 4.50
N ASN A 52 8.10 0.56 5.04
CA ASN A 52 9.40 0.93 5.60
C ASN A 52 10.58 0.67 4.64
N GLY A 53 10.36 0.93 3.35
CA GLY A 53 11.37 0.75 2.30
C GLY A 53 11.58 -0.70 1.85
N ALA A 54 10.76 -1.65 2.31
CA ALA A 54 10.81 -3.05 1.88
C ALA A 54 9.47 -3.51 1.28
N MET A 55 9.52 -4.20 0.15
CA MET A 55 8.38 -4.92 -0.39
C MET A 55 8.28 -6.31 0.28
N PRO A 56 7.17 -6.66 0.95
CA PRO A 56 7.00 -7.98 1.55
C PRO A 56 7.05 -9.07 0.48
N ARG A 57 8.00 -10.00 0.57
CA ARG A 57 8.19 -11.05 -0.44
C ARG A 57 8.86 -12.28 0.18
N THR A 58 8.52 -13.45 -0.37
CA THR A 58 9.10 -14.73 0.02
C THR A 58 9.47 -15.51 -1.24
N PRO A 59 10.69 -16.09 -1.32
CA PRO A 59 11.09 -16.88 -2.48
C PRO A 59 10.07 -17.97 -2.85
N GLY A 60 9.81 -18.13 -4.16
CA GLY A 60 8.89 -19.14 -4.68
C GLY A 60 7.40 -18.84 -4.47
N ARG A 61 7.03 -17.65 -3.98
CA ARG A 61 5.64 -17.22 -3.83
C ARG A 61 5.42 -15.83 -4.45
N PRO A 62 4.23 -15.56 -5.03
CA PRO A 62 3.85 -14.20 -5.36
C PRO A 62 3.98 -13.27 -4.15
N SER A 63 4.51 -12.08 -4.37
CA SER A 63 4.60 -11.08 -3.31
C SER A 63 3.18 -10.59 -2.96
N PRO A 64 2.79 -10.57 -1.68
CA PRO A 64 1.54 -9.90 -1.27
C PRO A 64 1.63 -8.37 -1.45
N GLY A 65 2.83 -7.81 -1.60
CA GLY A 65 3.02 -6.41 -1.96
C GLY A 65 2.76 -6.12 -3.44
N ALA A 66 2.76 -7.14 -4.31
CA ALA A 66 2.55 -6.95 -5.74
C ALA A 66 1.07 -7.08 -6.12
N ILE A 67 0.59 -6.18 -6.97
CA ILE A 67 -0.74 -6.18 -7.57
C ILE A 67 -0.55 -6.45 -9.06
N GLN A 68 -1.22 -7.46 -9.60
CA GLN A 68 -1.20 -7.78 -11.02
C GLN A 68 -2.63 -8.01 -11.48
N GLY A 69 -3.17 -7.10 -12.28
CA GLY A 69 -4.49 -7.25 -12.91
C GLY A 69 -5.42 -6.08 -12.68
N PHE A 70 -6.53 -6.10 -13.42
CA PHE A 70 -7.42 -4.95 -13.51
C PHE A 70 -8.13 -4.64 -12.20
N ASN A 71 -7.82 -3.47 -11.64
CA ASN A 71 -8.39 -2.93 -10.40
C ASN A 71 -8.42 -3.95 -9.22
N MET A 72 -7.41 -4.82 -9.14
CA MET A 72 -7.39 -5.89 -8.15
C MET A 72 -7.16 -5.36 -6.72
N PRO A 73 -8.01 -5.73 -5.75
CA PRO A 73 -7.79 -5.37 -4.34
C PRO A 73 -6.51 -5.99 -3.80
N ASN A 74 -5.70 -5.19 -3.12
CA ASN A 74 -4.53 -5.65 -2.40
C ASN A 74 -4.59 -5.29 -0.92
N ARG A 75 -4.07 -6.20 -0.08
CA ARG A 75 -4.08 -6.10 1.39
C ARG A 75 -2.72 -6.50 1.93
N VAL A 76 -1.98 -5.54 2.46
CA VAL A 76 -0.63 -5.73 2.99
C VAL A 76 -0.62 -5.49 4.49
N VAL A 77 -0.18 -6.50 5.25
CA VAL A 77 -0.01 -6.34 6.70
C VAL A 77 1.20 -5.43 6.95
N LEU A 78 1.03 -4.43 7.83
CA LEU A 78 2.09 -3.44 8.08
C LEU A 78 3.25 -3.98 8.93
N ALA A 79 2.99 -4.99 9.77
CA ALA A 79 3.99 -5.62 10.63
C ALA A 79 3.66 -7.10 10.93
N ASP A 80 4.70 -7.91 11.11
CA ASP A 80 4.58 -9.32 11.51
C ASP A 80 3.97 -9.49 12.90
N GLY A 81 4.12 -8.48 13.77
CA GLY A 81 3.54 -8.42 15.12
C GLY A 81 2.26 -7.59 15.19
N ALA A 82 1.67 -7.52 16.39
CA ALA A 82 0.62 -6.54 16.66
C ALA A 82 1.21 -5.13 16.67
N VAL A 83 0.41 -4.13 16.29
CA VAL A 83 0.81 -2.72 16.35
C VAL A 83 0.56 -2.14 17.75
N SER A 84 1.34 -1.11 18.07
CA SER A 84 1.19 -0.27 19.26
C SER A 84 0.85 1.17 18.87
N PRO A 85 0.09 1.91 19.70
CA PRO A 85 -0.07 3.35 19.52
C PRO A 85 1.29 4.06 19.42
N GLY A 86 1.44 4.91 18.40
CA GLY A 86 2.69 5.60 18.11
C GLY A 86 3.61 4.90 17.12
N ASP A 87 3.38 3.62 16.79
CA ASP A 87 4.11 2.95 15.71
C ASP A 87 3.98 3.74 14.41
N ARG A 88 5.10 3.91 13.70
CA ARG A 88 5.20 4.71 12.49
C ARG A 88 5.60 3.83 11.30
N PHE A 89 4.85 3.95 10.21
CA PHE A 89 5.07 3.22 8.97
C PHE A 89 5.22 4.20 7.80
N GLU A 90 6.32 4.08 7.05
CA GLU A 90 6.47 4.68 5.73
C GLU A 90 5.82 3.74 4.71
N ILE A 91 4.77 4.20 4.03
CA ILE A 91 4.06 3.42 3.02
C ILE A 91 4.31 4.06 1.67
N ALA A 92 4.79 3.27 0.71
CA ALA A 92 4.93 3.69 -0.67
C ALA A 92 4.18 2.72 -1.59
N VAL A 93 3.47 3.28 -2.57
CA VAL A 93 2.82 2.53 -3.65
C VAL A 93 3.44 3.00 -4.96
N PHE A 94 4.12 2.09 -5.65
CA PHE A 94 4.53 2.28 -7.03
C PHE A 94 3.40 1.78 -7.91
N ALA A 95 2.74 2.68 -8.64
CA ALA A 95 1.63 2.34 -9.52
C ALA A 95 2.06 2.50 -10.98
N ILE A 96 1.66 1.53 -11.79
CA ILE A 96 1.88 1.52 -13.24
C ILE A 96 0.54 1.23 -13.91
N ASN A 97 0.14 2.09 -14.84
CA ASN A 97 -1.06 1.91 -15.66
C ASN A 97 -0.70 2.06 -17.13
N GLY A 98 -1.15 1.12 -17.95
CA GLY A 98 -0.83 1.01 -19.37
C GLY A 98 -0.70 -0.45 -19.84
N PRO A 99 -0.54 -0.68 -21.16
CA PRO A 99 -0.34 -2.03 -21.70
C PRO A 99 1.04 -2.59 -21.30
N ILE A 100 1.07 -3.34 -20.20
CA ILE A 100 2.27 -3.97 -19.64
C ILE A 100 2.13 -5.49 -19.86
N SER A 101 3.05 -6.09 -20.62
CA SER A 101 3.12 -7.53 -20.89
C SER A 101 4.20 -8.22 -20.06
#